data_AF-A0A6J4HRT2-F1
#
_entry.id   AF-A0A6J4HRT2-F1
#
_cell.length_a   1.000
_cell.length_b   1.000
_cell.length_c   1.000
_cell.angle_alpha   90.00
_cell.angle_beta   90.00
_cell.angle_gamma   90.00
#
_symmetry.space_group_name_H-M   'P 1'
#
loop_
_entity.id
_entity.type
_entity.pdbx_description
1 polymer ?
#
loop_
_entity_poly.entity_id
_entity_poly.type
_entity_poly.pdbx_seq_one_letter_code
_entity_poly.pdbx_strand_id
1 'polypeptide(L)'
;YEHKPWIDVMWKHRVRLSLSGSQHNYERSCPVNNDDECVRGGMTAFQVSTGGIDLRPFTSSPSYIEKRFSDTHGFLRLTLRDDGSFDWKFVPTSGPSRDSGTRSAP
;
A
#
# COMPACT_ATOMS: atom_id res chain seq x y z
N TYR A 1 -3.31 1.95 -24.48
CA TYR A 1 -3.78 0.98 -23.48
C TYR A 1 -2.56 0.41 -22.81
N GLU A 2 -2.28 0.85 -21.60
CA GLU A 2 -1.17 0.29 -20.83
C GLU A 2 -1.66 -1.03 -20.24
N HIS A 3 -1.04 -2.14 -20.65
CA HIS A 3 -1.40 -3.45 -20.11
C HIS A 3 -0.93 -3.54 -18.66
N LYS A 4 -1.84 -3.84 -17.73
CA LYS A 4 -1.53 -4.04 -16.30
C LYS A 4 -1.79 -5.50 -15.90
N PRO A 5 -1.10 -6.49 -16.51
CA PRO A 5 -1.48 -7.90 -16.43
C PRO A 5 -1.60 -8.42 -14.99
N TRP A 6 -0.72 -7.98 -14.09
CA TRP A 6 -0.79 -8.37 -12.68
C TRP A 6 -1.95 -7.73 -11.94
N ILE A 7 -2.21 -6.44 -12.16
CA ILE A 7 -3.32 -5.71 -11.54
C ILE A 7 -4.66 -6.25 -12.05
N ASP A 8 -4.76 -6.55 -13.33
CA ASP A 8 -5.97 -7.13 -13.94
C ASP A 8 -6.30 -8.51 -13.34
N VAL A 9 -5.30 -9.37 -13.14
CA VAL A 9 -5.49 -10.66 -12.48
C VAL A 9 -5.89 -10.47 -11.01
N MET A 10 -5.22 -9.59 -10.28
CA MET A 10 -5.55 -9.33 -8.88
C MET A 10 -6.97 -8.76 -8.73
N TRP A 11 -7.37 -7.84 -9.61
CA TRP A 11 -8.73 -7.28 -9.67
C TRP A 11 -9.78 -8.36 -9.97
N LYS A 12 -9.54 -9.17 -11.02
CA LYS A 12 -10.41 -10.30 -11.41
C LYS A 12 -10.65 -11.25 -10.23
N HIS A 13 -9.62 -11.52 -9.44
CA HIS A 13 -9.69 -12.44 -8.30
C HIS A 13 -10.03 -11.75 -6.97
N ARG A 14 -10.45 -10.48 -7.00
CA ARG A 14 -10.87 -9.71 -5.80
C ARG A 14 -9.80 -9.72 -4.70
N VAL A 15 -8.54 -9.63 -5.10
CA VAL A 15 -7.44 -9.43 -4.17
C VAL A 15 -7.73 -8.18 -3.35
N ARG A 16 -7.43 -8.25 -2.06
CA ARG A 16 -7.76 -7.19 -1.11
C ARG A 16 -6.59 -6.26 -0.81
N LEU A 17 -5.38 -6.76 -0.89
CA LEU A 17 -4.18 -5.96 -0.68
C LEU A 17 -3.05 -6.49 -1.54
N SER A 18 -2.13 -5.61 -1.91
CA SER A 18 -0.86 -5.96 -2.54
C SER A 18 0.29 -5.43 -1.71
N LEU A 19 1.39 -6.18 -1.67
CA LEU A 19 2.64 -5.79 -1.03
C LEU A 19 3.73 -5.71 -2.08
N SER A 20 4.47 -4.61 -2.09
CA SER A 20 5.55 -4.36 -3.02
C SER A 20 6.71 -3.66 -2.32
N GLY A 21 7.87 -3.65 -2.96
CA GLY A 21 9.06 -2.93 -2.49
C GLY A 21 9.74 -2.19 -3.65
N SER A 22 11.06 -1.98 -3.52
CA SER A 22 11.99 -1.40 -4.51
C SER A 22 12.13 0.13 -4.59
N GLN A 23 11.16 0.95 -4.21
CA GLN A 23 11.28 2.42 -4.44
C GLN A 23 11.99 3.17 -3.32
N HIS A 24 12.36 2.48 -2.24
CA HIS A 24 12.99 3.05 -1.05
C HIS A 24 12.14 4.16 -0.38
N ASN A 25 10.83 3.98 -0.31
CA ASN A 25 9.94 4.81 0.47
C ASN A 25 8.75 3.96 0.96
N TYR A 26 7.79 4.62 1.59
CA TYR A 26 6.50 4.02 1.95
C TYR A 26 5.38 4.70 1.19
N GLU A 27 4.47 3.92 0.61
CA GLU A 27 3.23 4.39 0.02
C GLU A 27 2.07 3.44 0.34
N ARG A 28 0.90 4.01 0.61
CA ARG A 28 -0.36 3.31 0.77
C ARG A 28 -1.44 3.99 -0.06
N SER A 29 -2.12 3.22 -0.89
CA SER A 29 -3.24 3.70 -1.67
C SER A 29 -4.56 3.67 -0.87
N CYS A 30 -5.56 4.36 -1.38
CA CYS A 30 -6.96 4.00 -1.17
C CYS A 30 -7.22 2.57 -1.73
N PRO A 31 -8.34 1.91 -1.41
CA PRO A 31 -8.77 0.75 -2.18
C PRO A 31 -8.97 1.14 -3.66
N VAL A 32 -8.05 0.74 -4.54
CA VAL A 32 -7.97 1.19 -5.94
C VAL A 32 -8.36 0.07 -6.92
N ASN A 33 -9.09 0.38 -7.98
CA ASN A 33 -9.38 -0.56 -9.08
C ASN A 33 -8.24 -0.56 -10.13
N ASN A 34 -8.41 -1.34 -11.20
CA ASN A 34 -7.44 -1.39 -12.30
C ASN A 34 -7.47 -0.14 -13.21
N ASP A 35 -8.48 0.70 -13.07
CA ASP A 35 -8.62 2.01 -13.74
C ASP A 35 -8.03 3.18 -12.92
N ASP A 36 -7.28 2.87 -11.86
CA ASP A 36 -6.65 3.84 -10.95
C ASP A 36 -7.63 4.73 -10.15
N GLU A 37 -8.85 4.24 -9.94
CA GLU A 37 -9.91 4.91 -9.19
C GLU A 37 -10.10 4.31 -7.80
N CYS A 38 -10.29 5.17 -6.80
CA CYS A 38 -10.63 4.74 -5.44
C CYS A 38 -12.07 4.19 -5.40
N VAL A 39 -12.21 2.89 -5.18
CA VAL A 39 -13.51 2.21 -5.08
C VAL A 39 -13.51 1.27 -3.88
N ARG A 40 -14.63 1.17 -3.15
CA ARG A 40 -14.73 0.34 -1.92
C ARG A 40 -14.23 -1.11 -2.11
N GLY A 41 -14.49 -1.70 -3.28
CA GLY A 41 -14.08 -3.06 -3.63
C GLY A 41 -12.64 -3.21 -4.13
N GLY A 42 -11.87 -2.12 -4.23
CA GLY A 42 -10.52 -2.07 -4.77
C GLY A 42 -9.45 -2.75 -3.91
N MET A 43 -8.23 -2.81 -4.41
CA MET A 43 -7.07 -3.31 -3.67
C MET A 43 -6.44 -2.19 -2.86
N THR A 44 -6.07 -2.44 -1.60
CA THR A 44 -5.16 -1.51 -0.90
C THR A 44 -3.73 -1.88 -1.26
N ALA A 45 -3.07 -1.04 -2.06
CA ALA A 45 -1.69 -1.26 -2.43
C ALA A 45 -0.77 -0.66 -1.35
N PHE A 46 0.17 -1.48 -0.89
CA PHE A 46 1.25 -1.06 -0.01
C PHE A 46 2.59 -1.23 -0.73
N GLN A 47 3.38 -0.16 -0.72
CA GLN A 47 4.78 -0.17 -1.10
C GLN A 47 5.59 0.07 0.17
N VAL A 48 6.37 -0.93 0.58
CA VAL A 48 7.09 -0.92 1.86
C VAL A 48 8.56 -1.19 1.59
N SER A 49 9.27 -0.15 1.19
CA SER A 49 10.69 -0.23 0.83
C SER A 49 11.60 0.42 1.87
N THR A 50 11.18 0.40 3.14
CA THR A 50 11.78 1.19 4.23
C THR A 50 12.80 0.42 5.07
N GLY A 51 13.35 -0.66 4.52
CA GLY A 51 14.08 -1.69 5.27
C GLY A 51 15.49 -1.33 5.76
N GLY A 52 16.13 -0.27 5.24
CA GLY A 52 17.43 0.19 5.77
C GLY A 52 18.44 0.76 4.77
N ILE A 53 18.16 0.73 3.47
CA ILE A 53 18.93 1.47 2.45
C ILE A 53 18.35 2.89 2.27
N ASP A 54 19.16 3.84 1.82
CA ASP A 54 18.79 5.26 1.65
C ASP A 54 17.41 5.44 1.01
N LEU A 55 16.59 6.26 1.67
CA LEU A 55 15.24 6.57 1.21
C LEU A 55 15.28 7.52 0.01
N ARG A 56 14.32 7.37 -0.91
CA ARG A 56 14.24 8.15 -2.14
C ARG A 56 13.03 9.09 -2.15
N PRO A 57 13.17 10.29 -2.72
CA PRO A 57 12.04 11.19 -2.92
C PRO A 57 11.04 10.62 -3.93
N PHE A 58 9.81 11.11 -3.88
CA PHE A 58 8.75 10.73 -4.82
C PHE A 58 8.91 11.46 -6.16
N THR A 59 8.70 10.73 -7.26
CA THR A 59 8.77 11.27 -8.63
C THR A 59 7.39 11.59 -9.21
N SER A 60 6.32 11.13 -8.58
CA SER A 60 4.94 11.36 -9.00
C SER A 60 4.01 11.55 -7.80
N SER A 61 2.76 11.94 -8.07
CA SER A 61 1.74 12.13 -7.05
C SER A 61 0.37 11.65 -7.54
N PRO A 62 0.17 10.33 -7.69
CA PRO A 62 -1.11 9.78 -8.10
C PRO A 62 -2.20 10.10 -7.07
N SER A 63 -3.41 10.39 -7.55
CA SER A 63 -4.55 10.78 -6.70
C SER A 63 -5.00 9.65 -5.76
N TYR A 64 -4.74 8.40 -6.11
CA TYR A 64 -5.11 7.23 -5.31
C TYR A 64 -4.13 6.94 -4.15
N ILE A 65 -3.03 7.68 -4.00
CA ILE A 65 -2.11 7.54 -2.84
C ILE A 65 -2.63 8.36 -1.66
N GLU A 66 -3.02 7.68 -0.59
CA GLU A 66 -3.56 8.32 0.63
C GLU A 66 -2.46 8.68 1.64
N LYS A 67 -1.44 7.84 1.76
CA LYS A 67 -0.33 8.06 2.69
C LYS A 67 0.98 7.71 2.02
N ARG A 68 1.98 8.57 2.20
CA ARG A 68 3.35 8.32 1.76
C ARG A 68 4.35 9.07 2.61
N PHE A 69 5.55 8.53 2.73
CA PHE A 69 6.69 9.18 3.36
C PHE A 69 8.02 8.54 2.93
N SER A 70 9.08 9.34 2.95
CA SER A 70 10.44 8.93 2.60
C SER A 70 11.46 9.45 3.62
N ASP A 71 11.05 9.55 4.89
CA ASP A 71 11.82 10.12 6.00
C ASP A 71 11.94 9.16 7.21
N THR A 72 11.50 7.91 7.05
CA THR A 72 11.29 6.96 8.15
C THR A 72 11.59 5.54 7.70
N HIS A 73 12.45 4.85 8.45
CA HIS A 73 12.69 3.41 8.30
C HIS A 73 11.75 2.61 9.20
N GLY A 74 11.45 1.39 8.78
CA GLY A 74 10.55 0.53 9.53
C GLY A 74 9.99 -0.61 8.69
N PHE A 75 8.98 -1.27 9.22
CA PHE A 75 8.31 -2.40 8.58
C PHE A 75 6.79 -2.35 8.78
N LEU A 76 6.06 -2.98 7.87
CA LEU A 76 4.61 -3.09 7.96
C LEU A 76 4.23 -4.35 8.76
N ARG A 77 3.41 -4.18 9.80
CA ARG A 77 2.74 -5.28 10.48
C ARG A 77 1.29 -5.35 10.02
N LEU A 78 0.89 -6.51 9.52
CA LEU A 78 -0.49 -6.81 9.13
C LEU A 78 -1.12 -7.82 10.09
N THR A 79 -2.37 -7.59 10.44
CA THR A 79 -3.22 -8.57 11.12
C THR A 79 -4.36 -8.90 10.17
N LEU A 80 -4.41 -10.15 9.67
CA LEU A 80 -5.41 -10.59 8.70
C LEU A 80 -6.51 -11.40 9.41
N ARG A 81 -7.77 -11.24 8.98
CA ARG A 81 -8.92 -11.98 9.50
C ARG A 81 -9.57 -12.82 8.39
N ASP A 82 -10.31 -13.84 8.80
CA ASP A 82 -10.99 -14.81 7.92
C ASP A 82 -12.13 -14.19 7.10
N ASP A 83 -12.80 -13.17 7.64
CA ASP A 83 -13.79 -12.34 6.93
C ASP A 83 -13.18 -11.41 5.85
N GLY A 84 -11.87 -11.50 5.65
CA GLY A 84 -11.08 -10.72 4.72
C GLY A 84 -10.69 -9.34 5.23
N SER A 85 -11.21 -8.89 6.38
CA SER A 85 -10.79 -7.64 7.01
C SER A 85 -9.33 -7.72 7.48
N PHE A 86 -8.69 -6.56 7.60
CA PHE A 86 -7.31 -6.50 8.10
C PHE A 86 -6.99 -5.19 8.77
N ASP A 87 -6.03 -5.22 9.67
CA ASP A 87 -5.40 -4.04 10.24
C ASP A 87 -3.99 -3.89 9.68
N TRP A 88 -3.55 -2.65 9.50
CA TRP A 88 -2.17 -2.33 9.22
C TRP A 88 -1.59 -1.40 10.29
N LYS A 89 -0.31 -1.61 10.60
CA LYS A 89 0.49 -0.70 11.41
C LYS A 89 1.90 -0.66 10.87
N PHE A 90 2.35 0.51 10.46
CA PHE A 90 3.75 0.76 10.20
C PHE A 90 4.49 0.88 11.54
N VAL A 91 5.49 0.02 11.74
CA VAL A 91 6.35 0.00 12.93
C VAL A 91 7.68 0.66 12.57
N PRO A 92 7.91 1.91 13.03
CA PRO A 92 9.12 2.66 12.73
C PRO A 92 10.31 2.13 13.53
N THR A 93 11.48 2.12 12.92
CA THR A 93 12.77 1.90 13.59
C THR A 93 13.58 3.19 13.71
N SER A 94 13.34 4.16 12.82
CA SER A 94 13.85 5.53 12.90
C SER A 94 12.91 6.48 12.15
N GLY A 95 12.98 7.77 12.46
CA GLY A 95 12.15 8.81 11.81
C GLY A 95 10.76 8.98 12.42
N PRO A 96 10.04 10.06 12.02
CA PRO A 96 8.81 10.49 12.69
C PRO A 96 7.53 9.89 12.11
N SER A 97 7.55 9.43 10.85
CA SER A 97 6.32 9.07 10.13
C SER A 97 5.68 7.80 10.65
N ARG A 98 4.35 7.77 10.64
CA ARG A 98 3.52 6.67 11.10
C ARG A 98 2.38 6.47 10.11
N ASP A 99 1.91 5.24 10.00
CA ASP A 99 0.63 4.92 9.37
C ASP A 99 -0.01 3.72 10.06
N SER A 100 -1.32 3.75 10.20
CA SER A 100 -2.09 2.64 10.74
C SER A 100 -3.56 2.79 10.41
N GLY A 101 -4.26 1.67 10.36
CA GLY A 101 -5.71 1.67 10.20
C GLY A 101 -6.28 0.26 10.08
N THR A 102 -7.56 0.22 9.79
CA THR A 102 -8.33 -1.02 9.61
C THR A 102 -9.11 -0.92 8.31
N ARG A 103 -9.15 -2.01 7.56
CA ARG A 103 -10.04 -2.18 6.42
C ARG A 103 -11.03 -3.28 6.74
N SER A 104 -12.30 -2.90 6.89
CA SER A 104 -13.42 -3.80 7.18
C SER A 104 -13.55 -4.93 6.15
N ALA A 105 -14.35 -5.95 6.47
CA ALA A 105 -14.79 -6.97 5.52
C ALA A 105 -15.47 -6.31 4.30
N PRO A 106 -15.49 -6.98 3.12
CA PRO A 106 -16.12 -6.45 1.90
C PRO A 106 -17.55 -5.97 2.11
#